data_AF-A0A835UR07-F1
#
_entry.id   AF-A0A835UR07-F1
#
_cell.length_a   1.000
_cell.length_b   1.000
_cell.length_c   1.000
_cell.angle_alpha   90.00
_cell.angle_beta   90.00
_cell.angle_gamma   90.00
#
_symmetry.space_group_name_H-M   'P 1'
#
loop_
_entity.id
_entity.type
_entity.pdbx_description
1 polymer ?
#
loop_
_entity_poly.entity_id
_entity_poly.type
_entity_poly.pdbx_seq_one_letter_code
_entity_poly.pdbx_strand_id
1 'polypeptide(L)'
;MWIGVLTRLLRSNFAPSSGVKDGLSGFTEHWNNVTILNIRGCGLSALPVELMKLSLLEKLYLDNNKLSQLPPELGDLKYLKVLRVDNNVLVSVPVELRQCVMLVELSLEHNKLVRPLLDFRAMSELQVLRLYGNPLEFLPEILPLNNLRHLSLANIRIEATENLRSVNVQIERIKAQIELILSLIFRFSSCHHPLLASALAKIMQDQNNRLATIKEENAVRQLISMISSDNHHVVKQACSALSSLASDVSLAMHVAQKMLKKDVLKSLKALCAHKNTEVQRLALLVVGNLAFCLENRRMLVQSESLRELLLRLTVAPEPRVNKAAARALAILGMSILLRS
;
A
#
# COMPACT_ATOMS: atom_id res chain seq x y z
N MET A 1 -35.52 17.80 -5.79
CA MET A 1 -36.29 18.61 -4.82
C MET A 1 -35.50 18.85 -3.53
N TRP A 2 -34.96 17.81 -2.89
CA TRP A 2 -34.19 17.89 -1.63
C TRP A 2 -32.95 18.79 -1.65
N ILE A 3 -32.13 18.74 -2.71
CA ILE A 3 -30.89 19.55 -2.77
C ILE A 3 -31.17 21.05 -2.78
N GLY A 4 -32.22 21.49 -3.48
CA GLY A 4 -32.58 22.91 -3.51
C GLY A 4 -33.07 23.42 -2.15
N VAL A 5 -33.72 22.57 -1.36
CA VAL A 5 -34.11 22.89 0.02
C VAL A 5 -32.87 22.98 0.90
N LEU A 6 -31.96 22.00 0.84
CA LEU A 6 -30.72 22.00 1.60
C LEU A 6 -29.85 23.22 1.29
N THR A 7 -29.66 23.55 0.00
CA THR A 7 -28.90 24.73 -0.42
C THR A 7 -29.54 26.01 0.09
N ARG A 8 -30.87 26.13 0.04
CA ARG A 8 -31.58 27.30 0.59
C ARG A 8 -31.40 27.43 2.09
N LEU A 9 -31.50 26.32 2.84
CA LEU A 9 -31.29 26.30 4.29
C LEU A 9 -29.85 26.69 4.67
N LEU A 10 -28.86 26.18 3.96
CA LEU A 10 -27.45 26.53 4.18
C LEU A 10 -27.21 28.00 3.83
N ARG A 11 -27.74 28.49 2.70
CA ARG A 11 -27.64 29.91 2.32
C ARG A 11 -28.29 30.84 3.35
N SER A 12 -29.46 30.49 3.87
CA SER A 12 -30.12 31.31 4.89
C SER A 12 -29.35 31.32 6.21
N ASN A 13 -28.69 30.22 6.59
CA ASN A 13 -27.86 30.17 7.79
C ASN A 13 -26.59 31.03 7.66
N PHE A 14 -25.96 31.02 6.49
CA PHE A 14 -24.71 31.76 6.25
C PHE A 14 -24.90 33.13 5.57
N ALA A 15 -26.14 33.61 5.43
CA ALA A 15 -26.41 34.94 4.93
C ALA A 15 -25.97 35.97 5.98
N PRO A 16 -25.26 37.05 5.59
CA PRO A 16 -24.96 38.14 6.52
C PRO A 16 -26.29 38.69 7.04
N SER A 17 -26.42 38.85 8.35
CA SER A 17 -27.60 39.46 8.96
C SER A 17 -27.81 40.83 8.29
N SER A 18 -28.83 40.96 7.46
CA SER A 18 -29.30 42.28 7.07
C SER A 18 -29.64 43.01 8.37
N GLY A 19 -29.14 44.24 8.53
CA GLY A 19 -29.22 45.02 9.78
C GLY A 19 -30.64 45.44 10.19
N VAL A 20 -31.65 44.62 9.95
CA VAL A 20 -33.02 44.80 10.42
C VAL A 20 -33.14 44.09 11.75
N LYS A 21 -33.18 44.89 12.82
CA LYS A 21 -33.52 44.47 14.19
C LYS A 21 -35.00 44.11 14.29
N ASP A 22 -35.45 43.09 13.56
CA ASP A 22 -36.70 42.41 13.88
C ASP A 22 -36.35 41.15 14.68
N GLY A 23 -37.06 40.93 15.79
CA GLY A 23 -36.74 40.00 16.88
C GLY A 23 -36.74 38.49 16.56
N LEU A 24 -36.27 38.09 15.38
CA LEU A 24 -36.06 36.72 14.92
C LEU A 24 -34.56 36.40 14.70
N SER A 25 -33.65 37.16 15.32
CA SER A 25 -32.19 36.98 15.20
C SER A 25 -31.62 35.73 15.89
N GLY A 26 -32.47 34.80 16.35
CA GLY A 26 -32.06 33.57 17.04
C GLY A 26 -31.83 32.35 16.14
N PHE A 27 -32.11 32.42 14.82
CA PHE A 27 -32.13 31.22 13.97
C PHE A 27 -30.89 30.98 13.11
N THR A 28 -29.88 31.85 13.12
CA THR A 28 -28.79 31.89 12.11
C THR A 28 -27.51 31.15 12.49
N GLU A 29 -27.49 30.37 13.58
CA GLU A 29 -26.27 29.63 14.01
C GLU A 29 -26.46 28.13 14.17
N HIS A 30 -27.64 27.59 13.83
CA HIS A 30 -27.99 26.18 14.05
C HIS A 30 -26.99 25.19 13.43
N TRP A 31 -26.38 25.57 12.31
CA TRP A 31 -25.50 24.69 11.56
C TRP A 31 -24.02 24.83 11.95
N ASN A 32 -23.66 25.84 12.75
CA ASN A 32 -22.26 26.11 13.09
C ASN A 32 -21.63 25.01 13.96
N ASN A 33 -22.46 24.26 14.69
CA ASN A 33 -22.02 23.17 15.57
C ASN A 33 -22.19 21.77 14.96
N VAL A 34 -22.54 21.67 13.66
CA VAL A 34 -22.74 20.38 13.01
C VAL A 34 -21.39 19.70 12.79
N THR A 35 -21.18 18.60 13.51
CA THR A 35 -19.96 17.77 13.41
C THR A 35 -20.15 16.54 12.53
N ILE A 36 -21.40 16.10 12.31
CA ILE A 36 -21.72 14.92 11.50
C ILE A 36 -22.84 15.28 10.54
N LEU A 37 -22.62 15.05 9.24
CA LEU A 37 -23.63 15.20 8.21
C LEU A 37 -23.75 13.91 7.41
N ASN A 38 -24.97 13.36 7.38
CA ASN A 38 -25.31 12.17 6.62
C ASN A 38 -26.38 12.50 5.59
N ILE A 39 -26.00 12.46 4.32
CA ILE A 39 -26.86 12.73 3.16
C ILE A 39 -26.70 11.60 2.11
N ARG A 40 -26.62 10.37 2.62
CA ARG A 40 -26.58 9.14 1.82
C ARG A 40 -27.90 8.91 1.09
N GLY A 41 -27.84 8.41 -0.14
CA GLY A 41 -29.04 7.99 -0.86
C GLY A 41 -29.98 9.12 -1.30
N CYS A 42 -29.54 10.38 -1.23
CA CYS A 42 -30.37 11.55 -1.55
C CYS A 42 -30.49 11.84 -3.05
N GLY A 43 -29.85 11.04 -3.92
CA GLY A 43 -29.83 11.22 -5.36
C GLY A 43 -29.14 12.50 -5.82
N LEU A 44 -28.15 12.97 -5.05
CA LEU A 44 -27.43 14.21 -5.33
C LEU A 44 -26.57 14.10 -6.58
N SER A 45 -26.72 15.04 -7.52
CA SER A 45 -25.83 15.17 -8.69
C SER A 45 -24.65 16.10 -8.43
N ALA A 46 -24.78 17.03 -7.48
CA ALA A 46 -23.73 17.96 -7.05
C ALA A 46 -23.87 18.28 -5.56
N LEU A 47 -22.74 18.61 -4.94
CA LEU A 47 -22.69 19.08 -3.55
C LEU A 47 -22.75 20.62 -3.54
N PRO A 48 -23.62 21.25 -2.73
CA PRO A 48 -23.65 22.70 -2.62
C PRO A 48 -22.39 23.20 -1.90
N VAL A 49 -21.73 24.20 -2.48
CA VAL A 49 -20.49 24.78 -1.92
C VAL A 49 -20.71 25.36 -0.52
N GLU A 50 -21.92 25.81 -0.21
CA GLU A 50 -22.28 26.35 1.11
C GLU A 50 -22.17 25.31 2.23
N LEU A 51 -22.18 24.01 1.92
CA LEU A 51 -21.95 22.95 2.91
C LEU A 51 -20.51 22.98 3.44
N MET A 52 -19.57 23.48 2.65
CA MET A 52 -18.15 23.58 3.01
C MET A 52 -17.91 24.69 4.06
N LYS A 53 -18.92 25.52 4.36
CA LYS A 53 -18.89 26.50 5.45
C LYS A 53 -19.12 25.88 6.84
N LEU A 54 -19.47 24.60 6.92
CA LEU A 54 -19.62 23.86 8.18
C LEU A 54 -18.22 23.56 8.74
N SER A 55 -17.55 24.57 9.28
CA SER A 55 -16.13 24.50 9.68
C SER A 55 -15.84 23.44 10.74
N LEU A 56 -16.80 23.08 11.60
CA LEU A 56 -16.66 22.05 12.63
C LEU A 56 -17.01 20.63 12.15
N LEU A 57 -17.27 20.43 10.85
CA LEU A 57 -17.68 19.14 10.34
C LEU A 57 -16.53 18.11 10.43
N GLU A 58 -16.76 17.06 11.21
CA GLU A 58 -15.82 15.95 11.40
C GLU A 58 -16.14 14.74 10.51
N LYS A 59 -17.41 14.51 10.20
CA LYS A 59 -17.84 13.32 9.44
C LYS A 59 -18.84 13.70 8.36
N LEU A 60 -18.52 13.37 7.11
CA LEU A 60 -19.36 13.61 5.94
C LEU A 60 -19.63 12.30 5.19
N TYR A 61 -20.90 11.92 5.14
CA TYR A 61 -21.36 10.72 4.46
C TYR A 61 -22.21 11.07 3.23
N LEU A 62 -21.70 10.74 2.05
CA LEU A 62 -22.23 11.05 0.72
C LEU A 62 -22.51 9.79 -0.11
N ASP A 63 -22.50 8.62 0.53
CA ASP A 63 -22.62 7.33 -0.15
C ASP A 63 -23.94 7.18 -0.92
N ASN A 64 -23.94 6.42 -2.02
CA ASN A 64 -25.12 6.13 -2.84
C ASN A 64 -25.80 7.39 -3.41
N ASN A 65 -25.02 8.30 -3.97
CA ASN A 65 -25.51 9.46 -4.70
C ASN A 65 -25.13 9.35 -6.19
N LYS A 66 -25.27 10.45 -6.94
CA LYS A 66 -24.92 10.55 -8.37
C LYS A 66 -23.87 11.65 -8.59
N LEU A 67 -23.00 11.86 -7.61
CA LEU A 67 -21.98 12.90 -7.65
C LEU A 67 -20.95 12.56 -8.73
N SER A 68 -20.77 13.47 -9.68
CA SER A 68 -19.71 13.39 -10.70
C SER A 68 -18.43 14.11 -10.28
N GLN A 69 -18.54 15.06 -9.34
CA GLN A 69 -17.43 15.85 -8.82
C GLN A 69 -17.67 16.24 -7.36
N LEU A 70 -16.58 16.49 -6.64
CA LEU A 70 -16.59 17.14 -5.33
C LEU A 70 -16.06 18.58 -5.48
N PRO A 71 -16.62 19.56 -4.76
CA PRO A 71 -16.17 20.95 -4.84
C PRO A 71 -14.73 21.10 -4.28
N PRO A 72 -13.87 21.94 -4.88
CA PRO A 72 -12.56 22.30 -4.32
C PRO A 72 -12.61 22.79 -2.88
N GLU A 73 -13.67 23.50 -2.52
CA GLU A 73 -13.92 24.04 -1.17
C GLU A 73 -14.04 22.93 -0.11
N LEU A 74 -14.12 21.66 -0.50
CA LEU A 74 -13.99 20.53 0.43
C LEU A 74 -12.70 20.58 1.24
N GLY A 75 -11.63 21.16 0.70
CA GLY A 75 -10.39 21.41 1.43
C GLY A 75 -10.54 22.35 2.63
N ASP A 76 -11.61 23.15 2.72
CA ASP A 76 -11.84 24.09 3.81
C ASP A 76 -12.31 23.42 5.10
N LEU A 77 -12.78 22.17 5.02
CA LEU A 77 -13.20 21.37 6.17
C LEU A 77 -12.00 20.82 6.95
N LYS A 78 -11.27 21.71 7.65
CA LYS A 78 -9.99 21.36 8.32
C LYS A 78 -10.13 20.32 9.43
N TYR A 79 -11.32 20.16 10.01
CA TYR A 79 -11.61 19.20 11.07
C TYR A 79 -12.19 17.88 10.56
N LEU A 80 -12.30 17.70 9.24
CA LEU A 80 -12.88 16.50 8.64
C LEU A 80 -12.00 15.28 8.92
N LYS A 81 -12.54 14.31 9.67
CA LYS A 81 -11.90 13.04 10.03
C LYS A 81 -12.38 11.89 9.17
N VAL A 82 -13.63 11.92 8.72
CA VAL A 82 -14.24 10.84 7.94
C VAL A 82 -14.95 11.43 6.72
N LEU A 83 -14.55 10.97 5.54
CA LEU A 83 -15.23 11.25 4.28
C LEU A 83 -15.57 9.94 3.57
N ARG A 84 -16.86 9.71 3.34
CA ARG A 84 -17.32 8.56 2.55
C ARG A 84 -18.18 9.01 1.38
N VAL A 85 -17.79 8.61 0.18
CA VAL A 85 -18.44 8.96 -1.08
C VAL A 85 -18.57 7.70 -1.96
N ASP A 86 -18.87 6.57 -1.32
CA ASP A 86 -18.98 5.28 -1.99
C ASP A 86 -20.19 5.27 -2.96
N ASN A 87 -20.14 4.46 -4.01
CA ASN A 87 -21.23 4.30 -4.99
C ASN A 87 -21.70 5.64 -5.57
N ASN A 88 -20.76 6.38 -6.16
CA ASN A 88 -21.01 7.59 -6.93
C ASN A 88 -20.40 7.44 -8.34
N VAL A 89 -20.31 8.52 -9.10
CA VAL A 89 -19.75 8.52 -10.47
C VAL A 89 -18.54 9.45 -10.58
N LEU A 90 -17.76 9.57 -9.50
CA LEU A 90 -16.57 10.42 -9.46
C LEU A 90 -15.50 9.89 -10.42
N VAL A 91 -14.98 10.78 -11.26
CA VAL A 91 -13.83 10.49 -12.16
C VAL A 91 -12.50 10.94 -11.53
N SER A 92 -12.56 11.92 -10.63
CA SER A 92 -11.43 12.44 -9.86
C SER A 92 -11.90 12.96 -8.49
N VAL A 93 -10.92 13.29 -7.64
CA VAL A 93 -11.12 14.06 -6.40
C VAL A 93 -10.39 15.39 -6.51
N PRO A 94 -10.90 16.47 -5.87
CA PRO A 94 -10.24 17.78 -5.90
C PRO A 94 -8.88 17.71 -5.20
N VAL A 95 -7.90 18.43 -5.75
CA VAL A 95 -6.53 18.44 -5.21
C VAL A 95 -6.48 19.10 -3.83
N GLU A 96 -7.46 19.93 -3.52
CA GLU A 96 -7.69 20.61 -2.24
C GLU A 96 -8.04 19.65 -1.11
N LEU A 97 -8.49 18.42 -1.40
CA LEU A 97 -8.73 17.40 -0.38
C LEU A 97 -7.48 17.11 0.47
N ARG A 98 -6.27 17.39 -0.06
CA ARG A 98 -5.00 17.35 0.69
C ARG A 98 -4.96 18.27 1.91
N GLN A 99 -5.83 19.27 1.95
CA GLN A 99 -5.91 20.24 3.05
C GLN A 99 -6.69 19.70 4.25
N CYS A 100 -7.42 18.60 4.09
CA CYS A 100 -8.09 17.89 5.19
C CYS A 100 -7.07 17.05 5.96
N VAL A 101 -6.14 17.72 6.65
CA VAL A 101 -4.99 17.08 7.31
C VAL A 101 -5.38 16.15 8.46
N MET A 102 -6.58 16.31 9.03
CA MET A 102 -7.12 15.46 10.09
C MET A 102 -7.87 14.21 9.57
N LEU A 103 -7.87 13.96 8.26
CA LEU A 103 -8.62 12.87 7.67
C LEU A 103 -8.03 11.51 8.09
N VAL A 104 -8.85 10.71 8.77
CA VAL A 104 -8.52 9.36 9.26
C VAL A 104 -9.08 8.30 8.31
N GLU A 105 -10.26 8.54 7.76
CA GLU A 105 -10.94 7.63 6.83
C GLU A 105 -11.37 8.35 5.55
N LEU A 106 -10.90 7.84 4.41
CA LEU A 106 -11.33 8.22 3.07
C LEU A 106 -11.88 6.98 2.34
N SER A 107 -13.17 7.00 2.03
CA SER A 107 -13.85 5.94 1.29
C SER A 107 -14.42 6.49 -0.02
N LEU A 108 -13.95 5.94 -1.14
CA LEU A 108 -14.33 6.29 -2.51
C LEU A 108 -14.66 5.03 -3.32
N GLU A 109 -15.18 3.99 -2.66
CA GLU A 109 -15.43 2.71 -3.32
C GLU A 109 -16.49 2.85 -4.42
N HIS A 110 -16.39 2.01 -5.45
CA HIS A 110 -17.38 1.94 -6.54
C HIS A 110 -17.64 3.30 -7.22
N ASN A 111 -16.55 4.00 -7.59
CA ASN A 111 -16.57 5.20 -8.42
C ASN A 111 -15.94 4.90 -9.80
N LYS A 112 -15.56 5.94 -10.55
CA LYS A 112 -14.92 5.87 -11.88
C LYS A 112 -13.52 6.47 -11.85
N LEU A 113 -12.81 6.37 -10.72
CA LEU A 113 -11.47 6.92 -10.56
C LEU A 113 -10.46 6.14 -11.41
N VAL A 114 -9.78 6.83 -12.32
CA VAL A 114 -8.70 6.25 -13.15
C VAL A 114 -7.32 6.59 -12.57
N ARG A 115 -7.16 7.85 -12.13
CA ARG A 115 -5.97 8.34 -11.43
C ARG A 115 -6.42 9.03 -10.15
N PRO A 116 -6.02 8.53 -8.96
CA PRO A 116 -6.24 9.27 -7.74
C PRO A 116 -5.24 10.44 -7.75
N LEU A 117 -5.67 11.60 -8.26
CA LEU A 117 -4.89 12.84 -8.34
C LEU A 117 -4.70 13.50 -6.96
N LEU A 118 -4.36 12.71 -5.95
CA LEU A 118 -4.27 13.17 -4.57
C LEU A 118 -2.86 12.95 -4.03
N ASP A 119 -2.21 14.05 -3.63
CA ASP A 119 -0.98 14.00 -2.86
C ASP A 119 -1.31 13.73 -1.38
N PHE A 120 -0.94 12.55 -0.91
CA PHE A 120 -1.20 12.08 0.45
C PHE A 120 -0.16 12.57 1.48
N ARG A 121 0.88 13.32 1.07
CA ARG A 121 1.96 13.78 1.98
C ARG A 121 1.46 14.54 3.21
N ALA A 122 0.39 15.31 3.06
CA ALA A 122 -0.18 16.12 4.14
C ALA A 122 -1.20 15.37 5.03
N MET A 123 -1.60 14.15 4.66
CA MET A 123 -2.65 13.38 5.34
C MET A 123 -2.05 12.31 6.26
N SER A 124 -1.18 12.72 7.19
CA SER A 124 -0.45 11.79 8.08
C SER A 124 -1.36 10.94 8.97
N GLU A 125 -2.57 11.42 9.26
CA GLU A 125 -3.56 10.74 10.12
C GLU A 125 -4.34 9.65 9.39
N LEU A 126 -4.18 9.50 8.07
CA LEU A 126 -4.99 8.57 7.28
C LEU A 126 -4.67 7.12 7.66
N GLN A 127 -5.68 6.43 8.18
CA GLN A 127 -5.61 5.03 8.60
C GLN A 127 -6.38 4.12 7.65
N VAL A 128 -7.42 4.66 7.01
CA VAL A 128 -8.34 3.92 6.15
C VAL A 128 -8.45 4.62 4.80
N LEU A 129 -8.01 3.93 3.74
CA LEU A 129 -8.16 4.37 2.36
C LEU A 129 -8.88 3.28 1.55
N ARG A 130 -10.10 3.55 1.12
CA ARG A 130 -10.89 2.59 0.36
C ARG A 130 -11.15 3.08 -1.06
N LEU A 131 -10.65 2.34 -2.03
CA LEU A 131 -10.71 2.62 -3.47
C LEU A 131 -11.21 1.41 -4.28
N TYR A 132 -11.68 0.35 -3.61
CA TYR A 132 -12.24 -0.85 -4.25
C TYR A 132 -13.30 -0.49 -5.30
N GLY A 133 -13.37 -1.23 -6.41
CA GLY A 133 -14.39 -1.01 -7.44
C GLY A 133 -14.15 0.20 -8.36
N ASN A 134 -12.95 0.78 -8.34
CA ASN A 134 -12.54 1.83 -9.28
C ASN A 134 -11.64 1.27 -10.41
N PRO A 135 -11.75 1.79 -11.65
CA PRO A 135 -10.90 1.42 -12.78
C PRO A 135 -9.51 2.07 -12.70
N LEU A 136 -8.80 1.87 -11.58
CA LEU A 136 -7.49 2.46 -11.33
C LEU A 136 -6.45 1.92 -12.32
N GLU A 137 -5.84 2.81 -13.09
CA GLU A 137 -4.67 2.49 -13.92
C GLU A 137 -3.35 2.63 -13.13
N PHE A 138 -3.39 3.39 -12.02
CA PHE A 138 -2.22 3.73 -11.21
C PHE A 138 -2.55 3.64 -9.73
N LEU A 139 -1.59 3.15 -8.93
CA LEU A 139 -1.68 3.14 -7.48
C LEU A 139 -1.35 4.54 -6.94
N PRO A 140 -2.10 5.08 -5.96
CA PRO A 140 -1.74 6.35 -5.33
C PRO A 140 -0.36 6.30 -4.66
N GLU A 141 0.32 7.45 -4.57
CA GLU A 141 1.57 7.56 -3.81
C GLU A 141 1.26 7.55 -2.30
N ILE A 142 1.18 6.35 -1.72
CA ILE A 142 0.84 6.14 -0.30
C ILE A 142 2.07 6.08 0.62
N LEU A 143 3.29 6.22 0.08
CA LEU A 143 4.53 6.14 0.86
C LEU A 143 4.55 6.99 2.14
N PRO A 144 4.03 8.22 2.18
CA PRO A 144 4.03 9.00 3.43
C PRO A 144 3.03 8.51 4.49
N LEU A 145 2.10 7.60 4.15
CA LEU A 145 0.97 7.22 5.01
C LEU A 145 1.32 6.10 6.01
N ASN A 146 2.27 6.35 6.92
CA ASN A 146 2.75 5.37 7.88
C ASN A 146 1.67 4.80 8.83
N ASN A 147 0.56 5.53 9.00
CA ASN A 147 -0.58 5.12 9.84
C ASN A 147 -1.61 4.27 9.08
N LEU A 148 -1.47 4.07 7.77
CA LEU A 148 -2.43 3.31 6.98
C LEU A 148 -2.48 1.85 7.44
N ARG A 149 -3.69 1.37 7.76
CA ARG A 149 -3.96 -0.01 8.21
C ARG A 149 -5.00 -0.70 7.35
N HIS A 150 -5.90 0.06 6.74
CA HIS A 150 -6.92 -0.46 5.84
C HIS A 150 -6.72 0.16 4.46
N LEU A 151 -6.46 -0.68 3.48
CA LEU A 151 -6.31 -0.28 2.09
C LEU A 151 -7.15 -1.19 1.21
N SER A 152 -8.15 -0.62 0.52
CA SER A 152 -8.86 -1.34 -0.53
C SER A 152 -8.53 -0.74 -1.90
N LEU A 153 -8.10 -1.56 -2.85
CA LEU A 153 -7.78 -1.15 -4.22
C LEU A 153 -7.83 -2.36 -5.16
N ALA A 154 -8.15 -2.14 -6.44
CA ALA A 154 -8.07 -3.15 -7.51
C ALA A 154 -8.60 -4.55 -7.11
N ASN A 155 -9.73 -4.59 -6.40
CA ASN A 155 -10.40 -5.78 -5.88
C ASN A 155 -9.68 -6.56 -4.77
N ILE A 156 -8.78 -5.89 -4.06
CA ILE A 156 -8.16 -6.36 -2.84
C ILE A 156 -8.57 -5.49 -1.68
N ARG A 157 -8.73 -6.13 -0.52
CA ARG A 157 -8.77 -5.48 0.78
C ARG A 157 -7.59 -5.96 1.60
N ILE A 158 -6.77 -5.01 2.03
CA ILE A 158 -5.63 -5.21 2.91
C ILE A 158 -6.01 -4.63 4.25
N GLU A 159 -5.92 -5.44 5.29
CA GLU A 159 -6.17 -5.02 6.66
C GLU A 159 -5.01 -5.45 7.54
N ALA A 160 -4.48 -4.53 8.34
CA ALA A 160 -3.38 -4.82 9.24
C ALA A 160 -3.72 -4.42 10.67
N THR A 161 -3.23 -5.19 11.63
CA THR A 161 -3.30 -4.83 13.05
C THR A 161 -2.42 -3.61 13.34
N GLU A 162 -2.61 -3.02 14.51
CA GLU A 162 -1.66 -2.05 15.06
C GLU A 162 -0.24 -2.65 15.00
N ASN A 163 0.70 -1.89 14.44
CA ASN A 163 2.10 -2.27 14.20
C ASN A 163 2.37 -3.35 13.13
N LEU A 164 1.45 -3.61 12.20
CA LEU A 164 1.66 -4.53 11.06
C LEU A 164 2.06 -5.97 11.47
N ARG A 165 1.71 -6.39 12.70
CA ARG A 165 2.03 -7.74 13.21
C ARG A 165 1.28 -8.84 12.46
N SER A 166 0.03 -8.57 12.12
CA SER A 166 -0.77 -9.41 11.25
C SER A 166 -1.30 -8.57 10.09
N VAL A 167 -1.21 -9.12 8.88
CA VAL A 167 -1.77 -8.53 7.67
C VAL A 167 -2.65 -9.57 7.01
N ASN A 168 -3.92 -9.22 6.87
CA ASN A 168 -4.91 -9.97 6.13
C ASN A 168 -5.05 -9.38 4.73
N VAL A 169 -5.11 -10.26 3.74
CA VAL A 169 -5.32 -9.87 2.34
C VAL A 169 -6.49 -10.68 1.83
N GLN A 170 -7.60 -9.99 1.58
CA GLN A 170 -8.77 -10.56 0.93
C GLN A 170 -8.71 -10.18 -0.55
N ILE A 171 -8.75 -11.18 -1.41
CA ILE A 171 -8.78 -11.01 -2.87
C ILE A 171 -10.14 -11.51 -3.33
N GLU A 172 -10.97 -10.63 -3.89
CA GLU A 172 -12.23 -11.08 -4.48
C GLU A 172 -11.92 -11.82 -5.80
N ARG A 173 -12.20 -13.12 -5.81
CA ARG A 173 -11.63 -14.09 -6.76
C ARG A 173 -12.19 -13.93 -8.18
N ILE A 174 -11.43 -13.27 -9.05
CA ILE A 174 -11.38 -13.56 -10.48
C ILE A 174 -9.90 -13.75 -10.84
N LYS A 175 -9.51 -14.96 -11.29
CA LYS A 175 -8.10 -15.38 -11.54
C LYS A 175 -7.27 -14.36 -12.36
N ALA A 176 -7.91 -13.57 -13.22
CA ALA A 176 -7.28 -12.55 -14.06
C ALA A 176 -6.84 -11.26 -13.32
N GLN A 177 -7.13 -11.12 -12.02
CA GLN A 177 -6.91 -9.86 -11.30
C GLN A 177 -5.60 -9.80 -10.51
N ILE A 178 -5.01 -10.93 -10.12
CA ILE A 178 -3.75 -10.94 -9.36
C ILE A 178 -2.60 -10.35 -10.18
N GLU A 179 -2.52 -10.68 -11.47
CA GLU A 179 -1.51 -10.12 -12.39
C GLU A 179 -1.67 -8.59 -12.47
N LEU A 180 -2.89 -8.07 -12.63
CA LEU A 180 -3.17 -6.63 -12.64
C LEU A 180 -2.70 -5.94 -11.36
N ILE A 181 -3.03 -6.49 -10.18
CA ILE A 181 -2.59 -5.94 -8.90
C ILE A 181 -1.07 -5.95 -8.78
N LEU A 182 -0.44 -7.08 -9.06
CA LEU A 182 1.02 -7.20 -8.95
C LEU A 182 1.69 -6.21 -9.90
N SER A 183 1.14 -6.03 -11.10
CA SER A 183 1.60 -5.00 -12.03
C SER A 183 1.44 -3.60 -11.42
N LEU A 184 0.32 -3.26 -10.79
CA LEU A 184 0.09 -1.96 -10.14
C LEU A 184 1.06 -1.71 -8.97
N ILE A 185 1.29 -2.73 -8.14
CA ILE A 185 2.18 -2.61 -6.98
C ILE A 185 3.65 -2.53 -7.41
N PHE A 186 4.07 -3.29 -8.44
CA PHE A 186 5.45 -3.35 -8.91
C PHE A 186 5.83 -2.32 -9.97
N ARG A 187 4.85 -1.61 -10.55
CA ARG A 187 5.11 -0.55 -11.52
C ARG A 187 5.80 0.66 -10.89
N PHE A 188 5.68 0.85 -9.57
CA PHE A 188 6.20 2.00 -8.83
C PHE A 188 6.89 1.59 -7.52
N SER A 189 7.55 2.56 -6.88
CA SER A 189 8.16 2.43 -5.55
C SER A 189 7.12 2.22 -4.43
N SER A 190 5.82 2.20 -4.74
CA SER A 190 4.74 1.97 -3.77
C SER A 190 4.90 0.66 -2.99
N CYS A 191 5.55 -0.37 -3.57
CA CYS A 191 5.89 -1.60 -2.87
C CYS A 191 6.81 -1.39 -1.64
N HIS A 192 7.49 -0.25 -1.52
CA HIS A 192 8.25 0.14 -0.34
C HIS A 192 7.37 0.62 0.82
N HIS A 193 6.07 0.80 0.62
CA HIS A 193 5.16 1.09 1.73
C HIS A 193 4.99 -0.16 2.62
N PRO A 194 5.18 -0.10 3.94
CA PRO A 194 5.16 -1.26 4.83
C PRO A 194 3.90 -2.13 4.74
N LEU A 195 2.72 -1.51 4.56
CA LEU A 195 1.45 -2.24 4.39
C LEU A 195 1.42 -3.04 3.08
N LEU A 196 1.87 -2.44 1.97
CA LEU A 196 1.92 -3.10 0.67
C LEU A 196 2.99 -4.19 0.64
N ALA A 197 4.17 -3.93 1.24
CA ALA A 197 5.22 -4.94 1.39
C ALA A 197 4.70 -6.18 2.11
N SER A 198 3.94 -5.99 3.20
CA SER A 198 3.33 -7.09 3.97
C SER A 198 2.27 -7.83 3.17
N ALA A 199 1.42 -7.10 2.45
CA ALA A 199 0.40 -7.68 1.59
C ALA A 199 1.03 -8.51 0.47
N LEU A 200 2.08 -8.00 -0.18
CA LEU A 200 2.86 -8.74 -1.20
C LEU A 200 3.42 -10.04 -0.64
N ALA A 201 4.10 -9.98 0.52
CA ALA A 201 4.64 -11.18 1.16
C ALA A 201 3.54 -12.20 1.46
N LYS A 202 2.38 -11.74 1.94
CA LYS A 202 1.22 -12.60 2.20
C LYS A 202 0.65 -13.23 0.91
N ILE A 203 0.50 -12.45 -0.16
CA ILE A 203 0.03 -12.93 -1.47
C ILE A 203 0.95 -14.03 -1.99
N MET A 204 2.27 -13.86 -1.86
CA MET A 204 3.27 -14.82 -2.37
C MET A 204 3.41 -16.08 -1.52
N GLN A 205 2.93 -16.09 -0.29
CA GLN A 205 2.87 -17.33 0.50
C GLN A 205 1.89 -18.34 -0.09
N ASP A 206 0.81 -17.89 -0.73
CA ASP A 206 -0.14 -18.76 -1.44
C ASP A 206 0.48 -19.27 -2.75
N GLN A 207 0.60 -20.59 -2.88
CA GLN A 207 1.19 -21.26 -4.04
C GLN A 207 0.51 -20.88 -5.36
N ASN A 208 -0.81 -20.68 -5.36
CA ASN A 208 -1.55 -20.36 -6.58
C ASN A 208 -1.17 -18.99 -7.16
N ASN A 209 -0.71 -18.07 -6.30
CA ASN A 209 -0.41 -16.69 -6.67
C ASN A 209 1.06 -16.49 -7.07
N ARG A 210 1.94 -17.45 -6.76
CA ARG A 210 3.38 -17.38 -7.08
C ARG A 210 3.63 -17.40 -8.59
N LEU A 211 2.84 -18.17 -9.34
CA LEU A 211 2.92 -18.22 -10.80
C LEU A 211 2.66 -16.85 -11.45
N ALA A 212 1.61 -16.15 -11.00
CA ALA A 212 1.28 -14.80 -11.48
C ALA A 212 2.42 -13.81 -11.18
N THR A 213 3.03 -13.93 -10.00
CA THR A 213 4.14 -13.07 -9.58
C THR A 213 5.37 -13.22 -10.46
N ILE A 214 5.67 -14.43 -10.93
CA ILE A 214 6.88 -14.69 -11.73
C ILE A 214 6.70 -14.25 -13.18
N LYS A 215 5.47 -14.24 -13.68
CA LYS A 215 5.17 -13.67 -15.00
C LYS A 215 5.46 -12.18 -15.04
N GLU A 216 5.15 -11.45 -13.96
CA GLU A 216 5.46 -10.02 -13.82
C GLU A 216 6.97 -9.76 -13.91
N GLU A 217 7.40 -9.09 -14.98
CA GLU A 217 8.82 -8.91 -15.30
C GLU A 217 9.59 -8.10 -14.23
N ASN A 218 8.90 -7.16 -13.60
CA ASN A 218 9.50 -6.24 -12.62
C ASN A 218 9.36 -6.71 -11.17
N ALA A 219 8.54 -7.72 -10.89
CA ALA A 219 8.23 -8.16 -9.54
C ALA A 219 9.49 -8.46 -8.74
N VAL A 220 10.38 -9.25 -9.32
CA VAL A 220 11.58 -9.68 -8.61
C VAL A 220 12.59 -8.54 -8.44
N ARG A 221 12.74 -7.67 -9.45
CA ARG A 221 13.61 -6.48 -9.35
C ARG A 221 13.14 -5.54 -8.24
N GLN A 222 11.83 -5.32 -8.14
CA GLN A 222 11.25 -4.49 -7.08
C GLN A 222 11.40 -5.13 -5.70
N LEU A 223 11.15 -6.44 -5.56
CA LEU A 223 11.43 -7.15 -4.32
C LEU A 223 12.88 -6.99 -3.88
N ILE A 224 13.83 -7.04 -4.82
CA ILE A 224 15.25 -6.79 -4.52
C ILE A 224 15.50 -5.34 -4.09
N SER A 225 14.90 -4.37 -4.79
CA SER A 225 14.97 -2.95 -4.42
C SER A 225 14.45 -2.70 -3.00
N MET A 226 13.36 -3.37 -2.61
CA MET A 226 12.82 -3.29 -1.26
C MET A 226 13.78 -3.81 -0.19
N ILE A 227 14.69 -4.73 -0.53
CA ILE A 227 15.68 -5.20 0.45
C ILE A 227 16.72 -4.12 0.75
N SER A 228 16.95 -3.17 -0.16
CA SER A 228 17.82 -2.01 0.08
C SER A 228 17.09 -0.85 0.78
N SER A 229 15.86 -1.05 1.27
CA SER A 229 15.10 -0.02 1.98
C SER A 229 15.66 0.24 3.38
N ASP A 230 15.62 1.49 3.83
CA ASP A 230 15.93 1.85 5.23
C ASP A 230 14.89 1.31 6.22
N ASN A 231 13.70 0.92 5.74
CA ASN A 231 12.64 0.38 6.57
C ASN A 231 12.84 -1.13 6.81
N HIS A 232 13.21 -1.50 8.04
CA HIS A 232 13.47 -2.89 8.41
C HIS A 232 12.27 -3.84 8.19
N HIS A 233 11.03 -3.34 8.35
CA HIS A 233 9.85 -4.15 8.09
C HIS A 233 9.71 -4.47 6.60
N VAL A 234 9.93 -3.49 5.73
CA VAL A 234 9.90 -3.67 4.26
C VAL A 234 10.94 -4.69 3.84
N VAL A 235 12.16 -4.58 4.35
CA VAL A 235 13.26 -5.53 4.11
C VAL A 235 12.86 -6.96 4.52
N LYS A 236 12.28 -7.12 5.71
CA LYS A 236 11.81 -8.42 6.20
C LYS A 236 10.75 -9.03 5.29
N GLN A 237 9.76 -8.23 4.87
CA GLN A 237 8.70 -8.71 3.98
C GLN A 237 9.24 -9.07 2.59
N ALA A 238 10.17 -8.28 2.05
CA ALA A 238 10.84 -8.56 0.78
C ALA A 238 11.59 -9.90 0.81
N CYS A 239 12.37 -10.17 1.87
CA CYS A 239 13.06 -11.44 1.99
C CYS A 239 12.09 -12.62 2.19
N SER A 240 10.99 -12.42 2.93
CA SER A 240 9.95 -13.45 3.08
C SER A 240 9.32 -13.79 1.72
N ALA A 241 8.94 -12.77 0.96
CA ALA A 241 8.38 -12.89 -0.38
C ALA A 241 9.32 -13.67 -1.33
N LEU A 242 10.59 -13.27 -1.39
CA LEU A 242 11.61 -13.95 -2.20
C LEU A 242 11.85 -15.40 -1.75
N SER A 243 11.85 -15.66 -0.45
CA SER A 243 11.99 -17.01 0.08
C SER A 243 10.80 -17.89 -0.31
N SER A 244 9.58 -17.36 -0.28
CA SER A 244 8.38 -18.07 -0.74
C SER A 244 8.44 -18.37 -2.24
N LEU A 245 8.87 -17.41 -3.06
CA LEU A 245 9.05 -17.63 -4.50
C LEU A 245 10.12 -18.70 -4.81
N ALA A 246 11.23 -18.70 -4.06
CA ALA A 246 12.33 -19.63 -4.27
C ALA A 246 12.11 -21.03 -3.65
N SER A 247 11.05 -21.21 -2.84
CA SER A 247 10.73 -22.52 -2.21
C SER A 247 10.13 -23.55 -3.18
N ASP A 248 9.63 -23.11 -4.34
CA ASP A 248 9.09 -23.99 -5.37
C ASP A 248 10.16 -24.23 -6.44
N VAL A 249 10.58 -25.48 -6.62
CA VAL A 249 11.70 -25.85 -7.50
C VAL A 249 11.45 -25.48 -8.97
N SER A 250 10.21 -25.61 -9.44
CA SER A 250 9.84 -25.30 -10.84
C SER A 250 9.87 -23.79 -11.12
N LEU A 251 9.49 -23.02 -10.10
CA LEU A 251 9.43 -21.57 -10.13
C LEU A 251 10.79 -20.93 -9.84
N ALA A 252 11.58 -21.56 -8.98
CA ALA A 252 12.93 -21.13 -8.63
C ALA A 252 13.82 -21.03 -9.87
N MET A 253 13.63 -21.88 -10.88
CA MET A 253 14.33 -21.81 -12.16
C MET A 253 13.97 -20.55 -12.98
N HIS A 254 12.68 -20.19 -13.03
CA HIS A 254 12.22 -18.98 -13.73
C HIS A 254 12.63 -17.71 -12.98
N VAL A 255 12.53 -17.73 -11.65
CA VAL A 255 13.01 -16.67 -10.76
C VAL A 255 14.52 -16.49 -10.97
N ALA A 256 15.30 -17.57 -10.96
CA ALA A 256 16.74 -17.58 -11.19
C ALA A 256 17.16 -16.94 -12.52
N GLN A 257 16.55 -17.37 -13.63
CA GLN A 257 16.80 -16.80 -14.96
C GLN A 257 16.53 -15.29 -15.02
N LYS A 258 15.56 -14.80 -14.23
CA LYS A 258 15.24 -13.37 -14.11
C LYS A 258 16.05 -12.63 -13.02
N MET A 259 16.70 -13.34 -12.09
CA MET A 259 17.27 -12.77 -10.85
C MET A 259 18.75 -12.43 -10.89
N LEU A 260 19.63 -13.33 -11.31
CA LEU A 260 21.05 -13.18 -10.97
C LEU A 260 21.83 -12.40 -12.04
N LYS A 261 21.60 -11.08 -12.05
CA LYS A 261 22.50 -10.09 -12.65
C LYS A 261 23.51 -9.60 -11.59
N LYS A 262 24.63 -9.01 -12.03
CA LYS A 262 25.70 -8.52 -11.14
C LYS A 262 25.19 -7.56 -10.04
N ASP A 263 24.20 -6.73 -10.35
CA ASP A 263 23.63 -5.77 -9.39
C ASP A 263 22.88 -6.45 -8.24
N VAL A 264 22.13 -7.52 -8.54
CA VAL A 264 21.37 -8.29 -7.55
C VAL A 264 22.30 -9.02 -6.60
N LEU A 265 23.39 -9.58 -7.12
CA LEU A 265 24.44 -10.20 -6.31
C LEU A 265 25.10 -9.18 -5.38
N LYS A 266 25.32 -7.93 -5.86
CA LYS A 266 25.86 -6.84 -5.03
C LYS A 266 24.91 -6.51 -3.87
N SER A 267 23.61 -6.37 -4.14
CA SER A 267 22.60 -6.13 -3.09
C SER A 267 22.54 -7.27 -2.08
N LEU A 268 22.45 -8.53 -2.53
CA LEU A 268 22.43 -9.70 -1.64
C LEU A 268 23.67 -9.77 -0.74
N LYS A 269 24.86 -9.43 -1.27
CA LYS A 269 26.09 -9.36 -0.47
C LYS A 269 26.02 -8.29 0.62
N ALA A 270 25.58 -7.08 0.27
CA ALA A 270 25.42 -6.00 1.25
C ALA A 270 24.48 -6.40 2.40
N LEU A 271 23.44 -7.18 2.09
CA LEU A 271 22.45 -7.64 3.06
C LEU A 271 22.95 -8.76 3.94
N CYS A 272 23.74 -9.68 3.39
CA CYS A 272 24.45 -10.68 4.18
C CYS A 272 25.47 -10.03 5.13
N ALA A 273 25.91 -8.79 4.86
CA ALA A 273 26.78 -8.01 5.74
C ALA A 273 26.02 -7.00 6.63
N HIS A 274 24.68 -7.02 6.63
CA HIS A 274 23.87 -6.04 7.33
C HIS A 274 23.97 -6.17 8.86
N LYS A 275 23.95 -5.05 9.58
CA LYS A 275 24.10 -5.01 11.06
C LYS A 275 22.95 -5.70 11.81
N ASN A 276 21.75 -5.67 11.23
CA ASN A 276 20.58 -6.34 11.79
C ASN A 276 20.61 -7.84 11.48
N THR A 277 20.69 -8.66 12.52
CA THR A 277 20.82 -10.13 12.42
C THR A 277 19.64 -10.81 11.75
N GLU A 278 18.42 -10.27 11.85
CA GLU A 278 17.24 -10.84 11.19
C GLU A 278 17.26 -10.58 9.68
N VAL A 279 17.69 -9.39 9.25
CA VAL A 279 17.95 -9.10 7.82
C VAL A 279 19.02 -10.04 7.29
N GLN A 280 20.10 -10.21 8.06
CA GLN A 280 21.21 -11.06 7.70
C GLN A 280 20.77 -12.51 7.52
N ARG A 281 20.04 -13.07 8.50
CA ARG A 281 19.46 -14.41 8.47
C ARG A 281 18.57 -14.62 7.25
N LEU A 282 17.69 -13.66 6.97
CA LEU A 282 16.77 -13.72 5.84
C LEU A 282 17.48 -13.63 4.49
N ALA A 283 18.49 -12.77 4.37
CA ALA A 283 19.32 -12.67 3.18
C ALA A 283 20.07 -13.99 2.91
N LEU A 284 20.60 -14.63 3.95
CA LEU A 284 21.26 -15.93 3.84
C LEU A 284 20.31 -17.05 3.40
N LEU A 285 19.05 -17.02 3.87
CA LEU A 285 18.02 -17.94 3.39
C LEU A 285 17.69 -17.71 1.91
N VAL A 286 17.61 -16.46 1.47
CA VAL A 286 17.44 -16.13 0.05
C VAL A 286 18.62 -16.64 -0.77
N VAL A 287 19.87 -16.43 -0.33
CA VAL A 287 21.07 -16.97 -1.01
C VAL A 287 21.02 -18.49 -1.11
N GLY A 288 20.69 -19.18 -0.01
CA GLY A 288 20.58 -20.64 0.00
C GLY A 288 19.48 -21.15 -0.93
N ASN A 289 18.32 -20.51 -0.93
CA ASN A 289 17.20 -20.89 -1.80
C ASN A 289 17.52 -20.64 -3.29
N LEU A 290 18.15 -19.51 -3.61
CA LEU A 290 18.59 -19.21 -4.98
C LEU A 290 19.66 -20.17 -5.49
N ALA A 291 20.51 -20.69 -4.60
CA ALA A 291 21.56 -21.65 -4.93
C ALA A 291 21.04 -23.05 -5.29
N PHE A 292 19.75 -23.36 -5.14
CA PHE A 292 19.19 -24.62 -5.66
C PHE A 292 19.17 -24.67 -7.20
N CYS A 293 19.05 -23.51 -7.86
CA CYS A 293 19.18 -23.42 -9.31
C CYS A 293 20.66 -23.45 -9.74
N LEU A 294 20.98 -24.25 -10.76
CA LEU A 294 22.35 -24.45 -11.23
C LEU A 294 22.98 -23.19 -11.82
N GLU A 295 22.25 -22.42 -12.64
CA GLU A 295 22.75 -21.17 -13.22
C GLU A 295 23.09 -20.15 -12.12
N ASN A 296 22.17 -19.98 -11.15
CA ASN A 296 22.38 -19.11 -9.99
C ASN A 296 23.56 -19.56 -9.16
N ARG A 297 23.67 -20.86 -8.90
CA ARG A 297 24.76 -21.45 -8.11
C ARG A 297 26.10 -21.12 -8.74
N ARG A 298 26.24 -21.26 -10.07
CA ARG A 298 27.49 -20.91 -10.78
C ARG A 298 27.89 -19.46 -10.53
N MET A 299 26.94 -18.52 -10.65
CA MET A 299 27.18 -17.09 -10.39
C MET A 299 27.53 -16.81 -8.92
N LEU A 300 26.85 -17.45 -7.98
CA LEU A 300 27.09 -17.29 -6.54
C LEU A 300 28.44 -17.88 -6.12
N VAL A 301 28.82 -19.05 -6.64
CA VAL A 301 30.09 -19.73 -6.36
C VAL A 301 31.28 -18.96 -6.93
N GLN A 302 31.14 -18.34 -8.12
CA GLN A 302 32.18 -17.49 -8.71
C GLN A 302 32.47 -16.22 -7.90
N SER A 303 31.58 -15.84 -6.97
CA SER A 303 31.78 -14.66 -6.12
C SER A 303 32.60 -15.00 -4.88
N GLU A 304 33.93 -14.91 -4.97
CA GLU A 304 34.85 -15.13 -3.84
C GLU A 304 34.46 -14.33 -2.58
N SER A 305 34.18 -13.03 -2.77
CA SER A 305 33.69 -12.14 -1.70
C SER A 305 32.41 -12.63 -1.00
N LEU A 306 31.52 -13.35 -1.69
CA LEU A 306 30.32 -13.92 -1.06
C LEU A 306 30.70 -15.16 -0.26
N ARG A 307 31.56 -16.02 -0.81
CA ARG A 307 32.03 -17.24 -0.14
C ARG A 307 32.74 -16.93 1.18
N GLU A 308 33.65 -15.95 1.17
CA GLU A 308 34.34 -15.47 2.37
C GLU A 308 33.37 -14.91 3.40
N LEU A 309 32.39 -14.11 2.96
CA LEU A 309 31.37 -13.58 3.84
C LEU A 309 30.55 -14.69 4.49
N LEU A 310 30.12 -15.71 3.72
CA LEU A 310 29.39 -16.86 4.26
C LEU A 310 30.21 -17.63 5.30
N LEU A 311 31.50 -17.88 5.03
CA LEU A 311 32.42 -18.53 5.98
C LEU A 311 32.58 -17.73 7.28
N ARG A 312 32.67 -16.41 7.21
CA ARG A 312 32.70 -15.57 8.42
C ARG A 312 31.39 -15.67 9.21
N LEU A 313 30.26 -15.79 8.52
CA LEU A 313 28.95 -15.86 9.16
C LEU A 313 28.63 -17.24 9.75
N THR A 314 29.31 -18.31 9.34
CA THR A 314 29.19 -19.64 9.99
C THR A 314 29.81 -19.69 11.39
N VAL A 315 30.50 -18.64 11.82
CA VAL A 315 31.01 -18.48 13.20
C VAL A 315 30.41 -17.25 13.89
N ALA A 316 29.36 -16.66 13.32
CA ALA A 316 28.67 -15.52 13.93
C ALA A 316 28.07 -15.91 15.29
N PRO A 317 28.06 -14.97 16.27
CA PRO A 317 27.55 -15.24 17.62
C PRO A 317 26.05 -15.50 17.65
N GLU A 318 25.30 -15.00 16.67
CA GLU A 318 23.86 -15.23 16.56
C GLU A 318 23.57 -16.62 15.94
N PRO A 319 23.00 -17.58 16.70
CA PRO A 319 22.84 -18.97 16.25
C PRO A 319 21.98 -19.12 14.99
N ARG A 320 20.98 -18.24 14.82
CA ARG A 320 20.08 -18.29 13.67
C ARG A 320 20.77 -17.86 12.38
N VAL A 321 21.63 -16.85 12.45
CA VAL A 321 22.47 -16.39 11.33
C VAL A 321 23.48 -17.47 10.97
N ASN A 322 24.15 -18.01 11.99
CA ASN A 322 25.11 -19.11 11.86
C ASN A 322 24.52 -20.29 11.07
N LYS A 323 23.36 -20.80 11.51
CA LYS A 323 22.68 -21.94 10.87
C LYS A 323 22.25 -21.62 9.44
N ALA A 324 21.79 -20.40 9.17
CA ALA A 324 21.40 -19.98 7.82
C ALA A 324 22.61 -19.88 6.88
N ALA A 325 23.74 -19.34 7.36
CA ALA A 325 24.99 -19.25 6.61
C ALA A 325 25.55 -20.65 6.31
N ALA A 326 25.57 -21.54 7.30
CA ALA A 326 26.03 -22.92 7.12
C ALA A 326 25.19 -23.66 6.08
N ARG A 327 23.86 -23.49 6.11
CA ARG A 327 22.95 -24.07 5.11
C ARG A 327 23.22 -23.51 3.71
N ALA A 328 23.37 -22.18 3.57
CA ALA A 328 23.65 -21.56 2.27
C ALA A 328 25.00 -22.05 1.70
N LEU A 329 26.03 -22.11 2.54
CA LEU A 329 27.36 -22.59 2.15
C LEU A 329 27.31 -24.08 1.76
N ALA A 330 26.57 -24.92 2.49
CA ALA A 330 26.38 -26.32 2.15
C ALA A 330 25.73 -26.50 0.78
N ILE A 331 24.69 -25.72 0.45
CA ILE A 331 24.02 -25.80 -0.86
C ILE A 331 24.96 -25.34 -1.99
N LEU A 332 25.78 -24.31 -1.76
CA LEU A 332 26.80 -23.84 -2.70
C LEU A 332 27.95 -24.87 -2.86
N GLY A 333 28.30 -25.58 -1.79
CA GLY A 333 29.38 -26.59 -1.74
C GLY A 333 28.97 -28.00 -2.18
N MET A 334 27.68 -28.35 -2.12
CA MET A 334 27.09 -29.62 -2.61
C MET A 334 27.20 -29.79 -4.14
N SER A 335 27.84 -28.87 -4.86
CA SER A 335 28.20 -29.01 -6.28
C SER A 335 29.65 -29.44 -6.52
N ILE A 336 30.51 -29.44 -5.51
CA ILE A 336 31.96 -29.73 -5.67
C ILE A 336 32.34 -31.11 -5.08
N LEU A 337 31.48 -31.72 -4.26
CA LEU A 337 31.79 -32.98 -3.55
C LEU A 337 30.99 -34.22 -4.03
N LEU A 338 30.30 -34.14 -5.17
CA LEU A 338 29.65 -35.32 -5.80
C LEU A 338 30.41 -35.86 -7.03
N ARG A 339 31.67 -35.46 -7.21
CA ARG A 339 32.60 -36.07 -8.16
C ARG A 339 33.99 -36.16 -7.52
N SER A 340 34.15 -37.12 -6.62
CA SER A 340 35.44 -37.72 -6.28
C SER A 340 35.31 -39.22 -6.46
#